data_AF-A0A1Z9HHX4-F1
#
_entry.id   AF-A0A1Z9HHX4-F1
#
_cell.length_a   1.000
_cell.length_b   1.000
_cell.length_c   1.000
_cell.angle_alpha   90.00
_cell.angle_beta   90.00
_cell.angle_gamma   90.00
#
_symmetry.space_group_name_H-M   'P 1'
#
loop_
_entity.id
_entity.type
_entity.pdbx_description
1 polymer ?
#
loop_
_entity_poly.entity_id
_entity_poly.type
_entity_poly.pdbx_seq_one_letter_code
_entity_poly.pdbx_strand_id
1 'polypeptide(L)'
;DNPYSKELRRWNLDKVFGKGHFSELICLPTSGDKHDALRKYENTGYYWLEDKAENAEIGLAFGLKSILIEHGHNKNYNNKQILRAVDWVEIVEIILNSQ
;
A
#
# COMPACT_ATOMS: atom_id res chain seq x y z
N ASP A 1 -16.50 12.35 11.64
CA ASP A 1 -16.31 11.97 10.23
C ASP A 1 -17.19 12.78 9.30
N ASN A 2 -16.61 13.37 8.26
CA ASN A 2 -17.37 14.06 7.21
C ASN A 2 -17.82 13.01 6.17
N PRO A 3 -19.13 12.88 5.88
CA PRO A 3 -19.66 11.84 4.98
C PRO A 3 -19.10 11.94 3.55
N TYR A 4 -18.68 13.13 3.12
CA TYR A 4 -18.14 13.38 1.78
C TYR A 4 -16.65 13.04 1.64
N SER A 5 -15.97 12.69 2.74
CA SER A 5 -14.50 12.47 2.75
C SER A 5 -14.05 11.35 1.81
N LYS A 6 -14.90 10.33 1.63
CA LYS A 6 -14.64 9.20 0.72
C LYS A 6 -14.87 9.58 -0.73
N GLU A 7 -15.94 10.34 -1.02
CA GLU A 7 -16.28 10.80 -2.36
C GLU A 7 -15.21 11.76 -2.89
N LEU A 8 -14.74 12.70 -2.07
CA LEU A 8 -13.66 13.60 -2.44
C LEU A 8 -12.34 12.87 -2.73
N ARG A 9 -12.04 11.80 -1.97
CA ARG A 9 -10.88 10.93 -2.24
C ARG A 9 -11.03 10.19 -3.57
N ARG A 10 -12.20 9.61 -3.83
CA ARG A 10 -12.48 8.96 -5.12
C ARG A 10 -12.36 9.96 -6.26
N TRP A 11 -12.93 11.16 -6.12
CA TRP A 11 -12.87 12.20 -7.14
C TRP A 11 -11.44 12.65 -7.44
N ASN A 12 -10.60 12.82 -6.42
CA ASN A 12 -9.18 13.14 -6.61
C ASN A 12 -8.44 12.03 -7.37
N LEU A 13 -8.68 10.76 -7.02
CA LEU A 13 -8.09 9.63 -7.75
C LEU A 13 -8.56 9.61 -9.21
N ASP A 14 -9.85 9.76 -9.46
CA ASP A 14 -10.42 9.77 -10.81
C ASP A 14 -9.90 10.96 -11.64
N LYS A 15 -9.62 12.11 -10.99
CA LYS A 15 -9.06 13.31 -11.64
C LYS A 15 -7.61 13.13 -12.06
N VAL A 16 -6.79 12.45 -11.25
CA VAL A 16 -5.36 12.26 -11.51
C VAL A 16 -5.12 11.09 -12.45
N PHE A 17 -5.81 9.97 -12.21
CA PHE A 17 -5.52 8.71 -12.89
C PHE A 17 -6.55 8.36 -13.97
N GLY A 18 -7.71 9.03 -13.98
CA GLY A 18 -8.84 8.65 -14.83
C GLY A 18 -9.81 7.70 -14.10
N LYS A 19 -11.06 7.67 -14.55
CA LYS A 19 -12.09 6.79 -13.98
C LYS A 19 -11.82 5.33 -14.32
N GLY A 20 -12.03 4.45 -13.35
CA GLY A 20 -11.97 2.99 -13.54
C GLY A 20 -10.60 2.35 -13.30
N HIS A 21 -9.54 3.13 -13.04
CA HIS A 21 -8.21 2.58 -12.73
C HIS A 21 -8.12 1.94 -11.33
N PHE A 22 -8.93 2.43 -10.38
CA PHE A 22 -9.02 1.84 -9.04
C PHE A 22 -10.31 1.02 -8.91
N SER A 23 -10.17 -0.28 -8.66
CA SER A 23 -11.30 -1.20 -8.45
C SER A 23 -12.04 -0.93 -7.13
N GLU A 24 -11.33 -0.47 -6.10
CA GLU A 24 -11.90 -0.24 -4.77
C GLU A 24 -11.25 0.98 -4.08
N LEU A 25 -11.96 1.58 -3.12
CA LEU A 25 -11.42 2.58 -2.20
C LEU A 25 -11.98 2.31 -0.81
N ILE A 26 -11.07 1.94 0.09
CA ILE A 26 -11.36 1.68 1.49
C ILE A 26 -10.75 2.82 2.29
N CYS A 27 -11.56 3.53 3.06
CA CYS A 27 -11.10 4.56 3.99
C CYS A 27 -11.23 4.02 5.40
N LEU A 28 -10.10 3.78 6.05
CA LEU A 28 -10.04 3.41 7.46
C LEU A 28 -10.00 4.67 8.33
N PRO A 29 -10.47 4.60 9.58
CA PRO A 29 -10.23 5.68 10.54
C PRO A 29 -8.73 5.89 10.75
N THR A 30 -8.34 7.03 11.30
CA THR A 30 -6.97 7.23 11.77
C THR A 30 -6.61 6.11 12.74
N SER A 31 -5.42 5.51 12.58
CA SER A 31 -4.99 4.30 13.30
C SER A 31 -5.87 3.05 13.09
N GLY A 32 -6.73 3.05 12.06
CA GLY A 32 -7.56 1.90 11.73
C GLY A 32 -6.73 0.67 11.39
N ASP A 33 -7.25 -0.50 11.77
CA ASP A 33 -6.57 -1.77 11.67
C ASP A 33 -6.42 -2.23 10.21
N LYS A 34 -5.17 -2.51 9.82
CA LYS A 34 -4.85 -3.06 8.49
C LYS A 34 -5.11 -4.56 8.41
N HIS A 35 -5.17 -5.30 9.53
CA HIS A 35 -5.42 -6.74 9.50
C HIS A 35 -6.79 -7.04 8.89
N ASP A 36 -7.84 -6.39 9.38
CA ASP A 36 -9.19 -6.60 8.84
C ASP A 36 -9.30 -6.16 7.37
N ALA A 37 -8.66 -5.04 7.01
CA ALA A 37 -8.69 -4.54 5.65
C ALA A 37 -7.94 -5.44 4.65
N LEU A 38 -6.85 -6.08 5.10
CA LEU A 38 -6.01 -6.92 4.26
C LEU A 38 -6.40 -8.40 4.25
N ARG A 39 -7.23 -8.87 5.20
CA ARG A 39 -7.65 -10.28 5.30
C ARG A 39 -8.18 -10.86 3.98
N LYS A 40 -8.91 -10.07 3.19
CA LYS A 40 -9.45 -10.52 1.89
C LYS A 40 -8.39 -10.73 0.80
N TYR A 41 -7.15 -10.28 1.03
CA TYR A 41 -6.02 -10.45 0.12
C TYR A 41 -5.03 -11.50 0.60
N GLU A 42 -5.35 -12.23 1.68
CA GLU A 42 -4.46 -13.26 2.24
C GLU A 42 -4.01 -14.27 1.17
N ASN A 43 -2.70 -14.52 1.11
CA ASN A 43 -2.03 -15.42 0.18
C ASN A 43 -2.29 -15.16 -1.32
N THR A 44 -2.75 -13.97 -1.68
CA THR A 44 -2.92 -13.60 -3.10
C THR A 44 -1.60 -13.34 -3.82
N GLY A 45 -0.52 -13.08 -3.07
CA GLY A 45 0.77 -12.70 -3.64
C GLY A 45 0.77 -11.33 -4.34
N TYR A 46 -0.27 -10.50 -4.13
CA TYR A 46 -0.34 -9.16 -4.67
C TYR A 46 0.73 -8.25 -4.06
N TYR A 47 1.12 -7.22 -4.81
CA TYR A 47 2.01 -6.18 -4.30
C TYR A 47 1.29 -5.28 -3.29
N TRP A 48 1.99 -4.95 -2.20
CA TRP A 48 1.51 -4.04 -1.17
C TRP A 48 2.50 -2.89 -1.00
N LEU A 49 2.14 -1.71 -1.49
CA LEU A 49 2.96 -0.50 -1.42
C LEU A 49 2.59 0.30 -0.16
N GLU A 50 3.57 0.59 0.70
CA GLU A 50 3.31 1.21 2.00
C GLU A 50 4.54 2.00 2.49
N ASP A 51 4.35 3.06 3.28
CA ASP A 51 5.45 3.84 3.86
C ASP A 51 5.65 3.54 5.36
N LYS A 52 4.59 3.08 6.02
CA LYS A 52 4.64 2.74 7.45
C LYS A 52 5.08 1.27 7.63
N ALA A 53 6.24 1.08 8.24
CA ALA A 53 6.86 -0.23 8.42
C ALA A 53 5.92 -1.27 9.08
N GLU A 54 5.16 -0.89 10.11
CA GLU A 54 4.23 -1.80 10.77
C GLU A 54 3.12 -2.28 9.84
N ASN A 55 2.65 -1.44 8.91
CA ASN A 55 1.66 -1.84 7.93
C ASN A 55 2.26 -2.74 6.83
N ALA A 56 3.54 -2.55 6.51
CA ALA A 56 4.26 -3.41 5.56
C ALA A 56 4.46 -4.82 6.12
N GLU A 57 4.76 -4.94 7.42
CA GLU A 57 4.83 -6.21 8.15
C GLU A 57 3.48 -6.96 8.12
N ILE A 58 2.37 -6.23 8.30
CA ILE A 58 1.04 -6.82 8.18
C ILE A 58 0.86 -7.39 6.77
N GLY A 59 1.16 -6.62 5.72
CA GLY A 59 1.10 -7.13 4.35
C GLY A 59 1.93 -8.41 4.14
N LEU A 60 3.16 -8.44 4.66
CA LEU A 60 4.04 -9.60 4.58
C LEU A 60 3.44 -10.82 5.32
N ALA A 61 2.88 -10.62 6.51
CA ALA A 61 2.23 -11.66 7.31
C ALA A 61 0.99 -12.25 6.61
N PHE A 62 0.28 -11.47 5.81
CA PHE A 62 -0.82 -11.93 4.96
C PHE A 62 -0.37 -12.56 3.63
N GLY A 63 0.94 -12.78 3.41
CA GLY A 63 1.45 -13.39 2.18
C GLY A 63 1.44 -12.44 0.97
N LEU A 64 1.44 -11.13 1.19
CA LEU A 64 1.59 -10.12 0.14
C LEU A 64 3.07 -9.82 -0.13
N LYS A 65 3.36 -9.31 -1.32
CA LYS A 65 4.68 -8.81 -1.70
C LYS A 65 4.81 -7.35 -1.25
N SER A 66 5.15 -7.14 0.03
CA SER A 66 5.31 -5.80 0.60
C SER A 66 6.53 -5.07 0.04
N ILE A 67 6.31 -3.83 -0.40
CA ILE A 67 7.34 -2.87 -0.80
C ILE A 67 7.22 -1.65 0.12
N LEU A 68 8.25 -1.41 0.94
CA LEU A 68 8.36 -0.25 1.81
C LEU A 68 8.99 0.92 1.06
N ILE A 69 8.20 1.97 0.85
CA ILE A 69 8.66 3.20 0.19
C ILE A 69 9.51 4.00 1.18
N GLU A 70 10.69 4.42 0.76
CA GLU A 70 11.63 5.10 1.65
C GLU A 70 11.14 6.48 2.08
N HIS A 71 11.10 6.70 3.40
CA HIS A 71 10.82 7.99 3.99
C HIS A 71 11.68 8.20 5.25
N GLY A 72 11.88 9.47 5.64
CA GLY A 72 12.73 9.80 6.79
C GLY A 72 12.33 9.12 8.11
N HIS A 73 11.04 8.81 8.30
CA HIS A 73 10.54 8.11 9.50
C HIS A 73 10.84 6.62 9.51
N ASN A 74 11.07 5.97 8.35
CA ASN A 74 11.32 4.53 8.25
C ASN A 74 12.79 4.16 7.93
N LYS A 75 13.69 5.15 7.94
CA LYS A 75 15.12 4.98 7.62
C LYS A 75 15.86 3.92 8.46
N ASN A 76 15.46 3.75 9.72
CA ASN A 76 16.11 2.83 10.66
C ASN A 76 15.45 1.44 10.66
N TYR A 77 14.35 1.28 9.93
CA TYR A 77 13.64 0.01 9.86
C TYR A 77 14.35 -0.93 8.88
N ASN A 78 14.58 -2.16 9.31
CA ASN A 78 15.28 -3.18 8.55
C ASN A 78 14.60 -4.55 8.71
N ASN A 79 13.92 -5.01 7.66
CA ASN A 79 13.46 -6.37 7.52
C ASN A 79 13.82 -6.87 6.12
N LYS A 80 14.63 -7.92 6.04
CA LYS A 80 15.15 -8.46 4.77
C LYS A 80 14.09 -9.10 3.88
N GLN A 81 12.90 -9.38 4.41
CA GLN A 81 11.78 -9.96 3.68
C GLN A 81 10.90 -8.89 3.01
N ILE A 82 11.08 -7.62 3.36
CA ILE A 82 10.33 -6.51 2.77
C ILE A 82 11.24 -5.77 1.81
N LEU A 83 10.80 -5.66 0.56
CA LEU A 83 11.53 -4.91 -0.47
C LEU A 83 11.49 -3.42 -0.14
N ARG A 84 12.56 -2.69 -0.47
CA ARG A 84 12.60 -1.24 -0.32
C ARG A 84 12.67 -0.59 -1.69
N ALA A 85 11.99 0.54 -1.84
CA ALA A 85 12.08 1.37 -3.04
C ALA A 85 12.15 2.85 -2.62
N VAL A 86 13.05 3.61 -3.23
CA VAL A 86 13.19 5.05 -2.93
C VAL A 86 12.21 5.92 -3.72
N ASP A 87 11.74 5.42 -4.86
CA ASP A 87 10.85 6.13 -5.76
C ASP A 87 10.01 5.20 -6.65
N TRP A 88 9.21 5.80 -7.54
CA TRP A 88 8.37 5.06 -8.49
C TRP A 88 9.15 4.28 -9.54
N VAL A 89 10.37 4.70 -9.89
CA VAL A 89 11.21 3.99 -10.88
C VAL A 89 11.62 2.66 -10.28
N GLU A 90 12.15 2.66 -9.05
CA GLU A 90 12.53 1.43 -8.36
C GLU A 90 11.33 0.51 -8.09
N ILE A 91 10.15 1.06 -7.75
CA ILE A 91 8.92 0.26 -7.61
C ILE A 91 8.63 -0.50 -8.92
N VAL A 92 8.68 0.19 -10.06
CA VAL A 92 8.42 -0.42 -11.37
C VAL A 92 9.47 -1.47 -11.71
N GLU A 93 10.75 -1.19 -11.48
CA GLU A 93 11.84 -2.14 -11.70
C GLU A 93 11.68 -3.41 -10.86
N ILE A 94 11.36 -3.26 -9.57
CA ILE A 94 11.07 -4.38 -8.67
C ILE A 94 9.94 -5.23 -9.24
N ILE A 95 8.81 -4.60 -9.62
CA ILE A 95 7.62 -5.33 -10.09
C ILE A 95 7.89 -6.07 -11.39
N LEU A 96 8.59 -5.44 -12.34
CA LEU A 96 8.87 -6.01 -13.66
C LEU A 96 9.97 -7.09 -13.64
N ASN A 97 10.95 -6.97 -12.75
CA ASN A 97 12.05 -7.95 -12.63
C ASN A 97 11.74 -9.12 -11.69
N SER A 98 10.57 -9.09 -11.01
CA SER A 98 10.09 -10.18 -10.16
C SER A 98 9.22 -11.20 -10.90
N GLN A 99 9.05 -11.03 -12.22
CA GLN A 99 8.43 -11.99 -13.14
C GLN A 99 9.48 -12.97 -13.66
#